data_AF-A0A9P0G8C1-F1
#
_entry.id   AF-A0A9P0G8C1-F1
#
_cell.length_a   1.000
_cell.length_b   1.000
_cell.length_c   1.000
_cell.angle_alpha   90.00
_cell.angle_beta   90.00
_cell.angle_gamma   90.00
#
_symmetry.space_group_name_H-M   'P 1'
#
loop_
_entity.id
_entity.type
_entity.pdbx_description
1 polymer ?
#
loop_
_entity_poly.entity_id
_entity_poly.type
_entity_poly.pdbx_seq_one_letter_code
_entity_poly.pdbx_strand_id
1 'polypeptide(L)' 'MFKLKVSSRSNGKLFHCEKCGNSYTYIRCLKRHMLACGKEKRLTCSFCSHKTHRQDHLNLHMFHKHNIVPQAGKPIKEDN' A
#
# COMPACT_ATOMS: atom_id res chain seq x y z
N MET A 1 -17.86 3.99 7.45
CA MET A 1 -17.55 5.29 6.81
C MET A 1 -16.05 5.56 6.89
N PHE A 2 -15.41 5.88 5.77
CA PHE A 2 -13.99 6.23 5.70
C PHE A 2 -13.82 7.72 6.01
N LYS A 3 -13.38 8.08 7.23
CA LYS A 3 -13.16 9.47 7.61
C LYS A 3 -11.81 10.00 7.10
N LEU A 4 -11.86 11.17 6.45
CA LEU A 4 -10.71 11.90 5.93
C LEU A 4 -10.67 13.27 6.59
N LYS A 5 -9.47 13.72 6.98
CA LYS A 5 -9.26 15.07 7.51
C LYS A 5 -8.39 15.85 6.53
N VAL A 6 -8.87 17.02 6.12
CA VAL A 6 -8.10 17.94 5.30
C VAL A 6 -7.37 18.89 6.25
N SER A 7 -6.04 18.91 6.22
CA SER A 7 -5.25 19.82 7.06
C SER A 7 -4.24 20.55 6.18
N SER A 8 -4.33 21.89 6.19
CA SER A 8 -3.43 22.79 5.50
C SER A 8 -2.19 23.02 6.36
N ARG A 9 -1.07 22.44 5.93
CA ARG A 9 0.25 22.91 6.34
C ARG A 9 0.80 23.65 5.14
N SER A 10 0.91 24.96 5.27
CA SER A 10 1.49 25.95 4.34
C SER A 10 2.23 25.33 3.14
N ASN A 11 1.69 25.56 1.93
CA ASN A 11 2.08 25.07 0.58
C ASN A 11 1.32 23.90 -0.08
N GLY A 12 0.21 23.43 0.48
CA GLY A 12 -0.72 22.57 -0.27
C GLY A 12 -1.73 21.88 0.63
N LYS A 13 -2.97 21.72 0.16
CA LYS A 13 -3.99 20.96 0.91
C LYS A 13 -3.60 19.47 0.91
N LEU A 14 -3.18 18.96 2.05
CA LEU A 14 -2.93 17.53 2.25
C LEU A 14 -4.17 16.84 2.84
N PHE A 15 -4.39 15.60 2.43
CA PHE A 15 -5.44 14.72 2.90
C PHE A 15 -4.86 13.68 3.84
N HIS A 16 -5.36 13.63 5.08
CA HIS A 16 -4.80 12.80 6.13
C HIS A 16 -5.73 11.63 6.48
N CYS A 17 -5.14 10.48 6.76
CA CYS A 17 -5.86 9.35 7.34
C CYS A 17 -6.03 9.55 8.85
N GLU A 18 -7.27 9.56 9.33
CA GLU A 18 -7.55 9.73 10.77
C GLU A 18 -7.07 8.54 11.61
N LYS A 19 -6.94 7.35 11.01
CA LYS A 19 -6.53 6.14 11.74
C LYS A 19 -5.03 6.04 12.01
N CYS A 20 -4.19 6.50 11.08
CA CYS A 20 -2.74 6.32 11.16
C CYS A 20 -1.93 7.59 10.92
N GLY A 21 -2.59 8.73 10.70
CA GLY A 21 -1.94 10.03 10.50
C GLY A 21 -1.26 10.24 9.15
N ASN A 22 -1.23 9.23 8.26
CA ASN A 22 -0.57 9.35 6.96
C ASN A 22 -1.19 10.44 6.08
N SER A 23 -0.34 11.27 5.47
CA SER A 23 -0.72 12.39 4.61
C SER A 23 -0.55 12.06 3.13
N TYR A 24 -1.47 12.54 2.30
CA TYR A 24 -1.45 12.38 0.86
C TYR A 24 -1.77 13.69 0.15
N THR A 25 -1.07 14.00 -0.94
CA THR A 25 -1.35 15.19 -1.76
C THR A 25 -2.67 15.08 -2.53
N TYR A 26 -3.12 13.85 -2.82
CA TYR A 26 -4.34 13.60 -3.58
C TYR A 26 -5.35 12.74 -2.80
N ILE A 27 -6.63 13.13 -2.85
CA ILE A 27 -7.72 12.39 -2.21
C ILE A 27 -7.86 10.95 -2.73
N ARG A 28 -7.59 10.71 -4.02
CA ARG A 28 -7.60 9.35 -4.60
C ARG A 28 -6.56 8.43 -3.94
N CYS A 29 -5.40 8.99 -3.58
CA CYS A 29 -4.34 8.24 -2.90
C CYS A 29 -4.76 7.91 -1.47
N LEU A 30 -5.35 8.87 -0.74
CA LEU A 30 -5.89 8.61 0.59
C LEU A 30 -7.00 7.55 0.54
N LYS A 31 -7.98 7.66 -0.36
CA LYS A 31 -9.06 6.67 -0.49
C LYS A 31 -8.51 5.25 -0.73
N ARG A 32 -7.55 5.10 -1.64
CA ARG A 32 -6.87 3.82 -1.89
C ARG A 32 -6.14 3.32 -0.64
N HIS A 33 -5.43 4.20 0.06
CA HIS A 33 -4.77 3.86 1.32
C HIS A 33 -5.79 3.34 2.36
N MET A 34 -6.93 4.00 2.49
CA MET A 34 -7.97 3.62 3.47
C MET A 34 -8.54 2.21 3.27
N LEU A 35 -8.48 1.66 2.05
CA LEU A 35 -8.88 0.26 1.79
C LEU A 35 -7.95 -0.76 2.45
N ALA A 36 -6.69 -0.38 2.68
CA ALA A 36 -5.67 -1.20 3.31
C ALA A 36 -5.32 -0.73 4.74
N CYS A 37 -5.73 0.47 5.13
CA CYS A 37 -5.40 1.08 6.41
C CYS A 37 -5.99 0.27 7.58
N GLY A 38 -5.12 -0.24 8.46
CA GLY A 38 -5.49 -1.10 9.58
C GLY A 38 -5.72 -2.57 9.21
N LYS A 39 -5.50 -2.97 7.96
CA LYS A 39 -5.40 -4.39 7.60
C LYS A 39 -3.97 -4.87 7.85
N GLU A 40 -3.78 -6.15 8.14
CA GLU A 40 -2.45 -6.73 8.11
C GLU A 40 -1.93 -6.85 6.67
N LYS A 41 -0.62 -6.63 6.52
CA LYS A 41 0.07 -6.74 5.24
C LYS A 41 0.16 -8.21 4.85
N ARG A 42 -0.71 -8.62 3.93
CA ARG A 42 -0.83 -10.03 3.49
C ARG A 42 0.30 -10.47 2.56
N LEU A 43 0.93 -9.54 1.83
CA LEU A 43 1.97 -9.88 0.86
C LEU A 43 3.34 -9.72 1.51
N THR A 44 4.01 -10.84 1.75
CA THR A 44 5.34 -10.90 2.38
C THR A 44 6.37 -11.29 1.33
N CYS A 45 7.56 -10.69 1.39
CA CYS A 45 8.69 -11.12 0.59
C CYS A 45 9.22 -12.47 1.08
N SER A 46 9.46 -13.41 0.17
CA SER A 46 10.02 -14.73 0.53
C SER A 46 11.50 -14.69 0.93
N PHE A 47 12.20 -13.59 0.63
CA PHE A 47 13.65 -13.44 0.86
C PHE A 47 13.99 -12.50 2.02
N CYS A 48 13.03 -11.73 2.54
CA CYS A 48 13.24 -10.82 3.66
C CYS A 48 11.93 -10.49 4.40
N SER A 49 12.03 -9.81 5.54
CA SER A 49 10.87 -9.43 6.35
C SER A 49 10.02 -8.29 5.78
N HIS A 50 10.21 -7.90 4.52
CA HIS A 50 9.43 -6.84 3.89
C HIS A 50 7.99 -7.29 3.64
N LYS A 51 7.02 -6.44 4.02
CA LYS A 51 5.59 -6.70 3.84
C LYS A 51 4.89 -5.50 3.19
N THR A 52 3.96 -5.79 2.29
CA THR A 52 3.14 -4.80 1.58
C THR A 52 1.69 -5.29 1.40
N HIS A 53 0.79 -4.37 1.07
CA HIS A 53 -0.61 -4.67 0.73
C HIS A 53 -0.84 -4.79 -0.78
N ARG A 54 0.14 -4.36 -1.58
CA ARG A 54 0.00 -4.15 -3.02
C ARG A 54 0.96 -5.05 -3.77
N GLN A 55 0.43 -5.81 -4.73
CA GLN A 55 1.23 -6.72 -5.55
C GLN A 55 2.26 -5.95 -6.40
N ASP A 56 1.87 -4.81 -6.97
CA ASP A 56 2.80 -3.98 -7.75
C ASP A 56 3.97 -3.46 -6.92
N HIS A 57 3.74 -3.16 -5.63
CA HIS A 57 4.82 -2.79 -4.71
C HIS A 57 5.73 -3.98 -4.37
N LEU A 58 5.17 -5.18 -4.19
CA LEU A 58 5.97 -6.38 -3.94
C LEU A 58 6.84 -6.69 -5.16
N ASN A 59 6.27 -6.58 -6.36
CA ASN A 59 6.97 -6.82 -7.61
C ASN A 59 8.16 -5.87 -7.79
N LEU A 60 7.94 -4.57 -7.54
CA LEU A 60 9.01 -3.57 -7.57
C LEU A 60 10.07 -3.84 -6.50
N HIS A 61 9.66 -4.27 -5.30
CA HIS A 61 10.57 -4.66 -4.24
C HIS A 61 11.45 -5.86 -4.66
N MET A 62 10.85 -6.91 -5.22
CA MET A 62 11.59 -8.08 -5.72
C MET A 62 12.59 -7.69 -6.80
N PHE A 63 12.20 -6.82 -7.73
CA PHE A 63 13.07 -6.36 -8.79
C PHE A 63 14.24 -5.52 -8.26
N HIS A 64 14.00 -4.54 -7.38
CA HIS A 64 15.08 -3.66 -6.91
C HIS A 64 15.91 -4.19 -5.75
N LYS A 65 15.37 -5.08 -4.90
CA LYS A 65 16.06 -5.57 -3.70
C LYS A 65 16.63 -6.97 -3.85
N HIS A 66 16.04 -7.78 -4.72
CA HIS A 66 16.46 -9.15 -4.96
C HIS A 66 16.86 -9.41 -6.41
N ASN A 67 16.72 -8.42 -7.30
CA ASN A 67 16.95 -8.55 -8.75
C ASN A 67 16.12 -9.67 -9.39
N ILE A 68 14.93 -9.92 -8.84
CA ILE A 68 14.01 -10.96 -9.30
C ILE A 68 12.91 -10.28 -10.10
N VAL A 69 12.75 -10.70 -11.37
CA VAL A 69 11.60 -10.31 -12.19
C VAL A 69 10.42 -11.21 -11.81
N PRO A 70 9.39 -10.68 -11.15
CA PRO A 70 8.24 -11.48 -10.77
C PRO A 70 7.43 -11.81 -12.04
N GLN A 71 7.26 -13.09 -12.34
CA GLN A 71 6.42 -13.53 -13.44
C GLN A 71 4.96 -13.18 -13.11
N ALA A 72 4.39 -12.24 -13.87
CA ALA A 72 2.99 -11.88 -13.78
C ALA A 72 2.14 -13.01 -14.37
N GLY A 73 1.59 -13.89 -13.52
CA GLY A 73 0.61 -14.87 -13.98
C GLY A 73 0.52 -16.12 -13.13
N LYS A 74 -0.29 -16.06 -12.06
CA LYS A 74 -1.38 -17.03 -11.84
C LYS A 74 -2.24 -16.54 -10.66
N PRO A 75 -3.58 -16.61 -10.78
CA PRO A 75 -4.46 -16.44 -9.64
C PRO A 75 -4.09 -17.47 -8.58
N ILE A 76 -4.06 -17.00 -7.33
CA ILE A 76 -4.08 -17.86 -6.15
C ILE A 76 -5.39 -18.65 -6.27
N LYS A 77 -5.28 -19.92 -6.63
CA LYS A 77 -6.36 -20.87 -6.35
C LYS A 77 -6.13 -21.24 -4.89
N GLU A 78 -6.92 -20.63 -4.02
CA GLU A 78 -7.19 -21.16 -2.68
C GLU A 78 -7.79 -22.57 -2.85
N ASP A 79 -7.13 -23.52 -2.20
CA ASP A 79 -7.64 -24.78 -1.62
C ASP A 79 -8.25 -25.85 -2.56
N ASN A 80 -7.48 -26.92 -2.78
CA ASN A 80 -7.86 -28.27 -2.32
C ASN A 80 -6.62 -29.09 -1.98
#